data_AF-A0A2V9FFP0-F1
#
_entry.id   AF-A0A2V9FFP0-F1
#
_cell.length_a   1.000
_cell.length_b   1.000
_cell.length_c   1.000
_cell.angle_alpha   90.00
_cell.angle_beta   90.00
_cell.angle_gamma   90.00
#
_symmetry.space_group_name_H-M   'P 1'
#
loop_
_entity.id
_entity.type
_entity.pdbx_description
1 polymer ?
#
loop_
_entity_poly.entity_id
_entity_poly.type
_entity_poly.pdbx_seq_one_letter_code
_entity_poly.pdbx_strand_id
1 'polypeptide(L)'
;MGAGVRESLWLFPAIETLHLLGMTALVGTAAVFDLRLLGWMLRRERVSELAGRLLPWTWAGFALQVVTGTLLFTSEAVKVYTNPAFRVKMLLIFLAGVHALIFHWGVYRDVTSWDDSGVLPAGAKVAGFVSILLWIGIVAAGRFIGFV
;
A
#
# COMPACT_ATOMS: atom_id res chain seq x y z
N MET A 1 -8.48 16.56 -21.05
CA MET A 1 -7.63 15.38 -20.76
C MET A 1 -8.45 14.11 -20.55
N GLY A 2 -9.59 14.12 -19.83
CA GLY A 2 -10.41 12.91 -19.61
C GLY A 2 -11.06 12.27 -20.85
N ALA A 3 -11.40 13.06 -21.89
CA ALA A 3 -12.03 12.54 -23.11
C ALA A 3 -11.12 11.56 -23.90
N GLY A 4 -9.83 11.88 -24.05
CA GLY A 4 -8.89 11.04 -24.82
C GLY A 4 -8.52 9.71 -24.14
N VAL A 5 -8.57 9.65 -22.80
CA VAL A 5 -8.36 8.39 -22.05
C VAL A 5 -9.57 7.47 -22.18
N ARG A 6 -10.78 8.05 -22.25
CA ARG A 6 -12.05 7.32 -22.29
C ARG A 6 -12.44 6.88 -23.70
N GLU A 7 -12.01 7.59 -24.74
CA GLU A 7 -12.26 7.22 -26.14
C GLU A 7 -11.26 6.20 -26.70
N SER A 8 -10.10 6.03 -26.08
CA SER A 8 -9.12 5.04 -26.51
C SER A 8 -9.43 3.67 -25.90
N LEU A 9 -9.81 2.72 -26.76
CA LEU A 9 -10.02 1.30 -26.45
C LEU A 9 -8.83 0.63 -25.73
N TRP A 10 -7.64 1.25 -25.74
CA TRP A 10 -6.40 0.70 -25.21
C TRP A 10 -5.84 1.46 -24.02
N LEU A 11 -6.02 2.79 -23.94
CA LEU A 11 -5.42 3.58 -22.85
C LEU A 11 -6.04 3.25 -21.49
N PHE A 12 -7.36 3.12 -21.41
CA PHE A 12 -8.01 2.78 -20.13
C PHE A 12 -7.56 1.39 -19.62
N PRO A 13 -7.63 0.30 -20.41
CA PRO A 13 -7.14 -1.01 -19.96
C PRO A 13 -5.64 -1.04 -19.64
N ALA A 14 -4.81 -0.29 -20.38
CA ALA A 14 -3.37 -0.21 -20.11
C ALA A 14 -3.09 0.50 -18.78
N ILE A 15 -3.76 1.61 -18.49
CA ILE A 15 -3.62 2.33 -17.22
C ILE A 15 -4.13 1.47 -16.06
N GLU A 16 -5.26 0.79 -16.23
CA GLU A 16 -5.80 -0.13 -15.23
C GLU A 16 -4.84 -1.30 -14.96
N THR A 17 -4.26 -1.89 -16.00
CA THR A 17 -3.24 -2.95 -15.86
C THR A 17 -2.04 -2.44 -15.08
N LEU A 18 -1.53 -1.26 -15.45
CA LEU A 18 -0.39 -0.64 -14.77
C LEU A 18 -0.70 -0.31 -13.31
N HIS A 19 -1.94 0.11 -13.02
CA HIS A 19 -2.43 0.31 -11.66
C HIS A 19 -2.44 -1.02 -10.87
N LEU A 20 -2.92 -2.12 -11.46
CA LEU A 20 -2.93 -3.41 -10.77
C LEU A 20 -1.50 -3.93 -10.50
N LEU A 21 -0.57 -3.72 -11.44
CA LEU A 21 0.84 -4.07 -11.24
C LEU A 21 1.48 -3.22 -10.14
N GLY A 22 1.25 -1.90 -10.13
CA GLY A 22 1.70 -1.00 -9.08
C GLY A 22 1.14 -1.37 -7.71
N MET A 23 -0.15 -1.70 -7.65
CA MET A 23 -0.82 -2.19 -6.44
C MET A 23 -0.19 -3.49 -5.93
N THR A 24 0.08 -4.44 -6.83
CA THR A 24 0.68 -5.73 -6.47
C THR A 24 2.10 -5.55 -5.92
N ALA A 25 2.91 -4.69 -6.56
CA ALA A 25 4.25 -4.36 -6.07
C ALA A 25 4.20 -3.66 -4.70
N LEU A 26 3.34 -2.65 -4.55
CA LEU A 26 3.19 -1.88 -3.32
C LEU A 26 2.71 -2.74 -2.15
N VAL A 27 1.59 -3.44 -2.33
CA VAL A 27 1.01 -4.30 -1.29
C VAL A 27 1.88 -5.50 -1.02
N GLY A 28 2.47 -6.11 -2.05
CA GLY A 28 3.33 -7.28 -1.90
C GLY A 28 4.58 -6.99 -1.09
N THR A 29 5.25 -5.87 -1.38
CA THR A 29 6.43 -5.44 -0.61
C THR A 29 6.08 -5.08 0.83
N ALA A 30 4.97 -4.35 1.04
CA ALA A 30 4.47 -4.06 2.40
C ALA A 30 4.13 -5.36 3.16
N ALA A 31 3.42 -6.30 2.54
CA ALA A 31 3.04 -7.56 3.17
C ALA A 31 4.26 -8.42 3.55
N VAL A 32 5.29 -8.50 2.68
CA VAL A 32 6.54 -9.22 3.02
C VAL A 32 7.21 -8.57 4.24
N PHE A 33 7.25 -7.24 4.29
CA PHE A 33 7.80 -6.51 5.43
C PHE A 33 6.98 -6.76 6.71
N ASP A 34 5.66 -6.67 6.65
CA ASP A 34 4.76 -6.86 7.79
C ASP A 34 4.81 -8.31 8.32
N LEU A 35 4.87 -9.30 7.43
CA LEU A 35 5.05 -10.71 7.81
C LEU A 35 6.41 -10.95 8.50
N ARG A 36 7.44 -10.19 8.12
CA ARG A 36 8.72 -10.22 8.82
C ARG A 36 8.61 -9.57 10.21
N LEU A 37 7.88 -8.47 10.37
CA LEU A 37 7.61 -7.84 11.67
C LEU A 37 6.80 -8.75 12.61
N LEU A 38 5.88 -9.56 12.06
CA LEU A 38 5.15 -10.58 12.80
C LEU A 38 6.02 -11.79 13.18
N GLY A 39 7.21 -11.91 12.59
CA GLY A 39 8.09 -13.05 12.76
C GLY A 39 7.58 -14.31 12.05
N TRP A 40 6.74 -14.17 11.02
CA TRP A 40 6.22 -15.32 10.26
C TRP A 40 7.10 -15.68 9.07
N MET A 41 7.70 -14.67 8.42
CA MET A 41 8.56 -14.84 7.24
C MET A 41 9.94 -14.21 7.44
N LEU A 42 10.96 -14.66 6.69
CA LEU A 42 12.31 -14.07 6.64
C LEU A 42 12.98 -13.87 8.02
N ARG A 43 12.69 -14.74 9.02
CA ARG A 43 13.12 -14.59 10.42
C ARG A 43 14.63 -14.45 10.63
N ARG A 44 15.44 -14.88 9.66
CA ARG A 44 16.91 -14.79 9.69
C ARG A 44 17.45 -13.46 9.17
N GLU A 45 16.66 -12.75 8.37
CA GLU A 45 17.05 -11.45 7.81
C GLU A 45 16.77 -10.34 8.82
N ARG A 46 17.65 -9.34 8.89
CA ARG A 46 17.44 -8.13 9.67
C ARG A 46 16.30 -7.30 9.10
N VAL A 47 15.46 -6.74 9.97
CA VAL A 47 14.35 -5.87 9.53
C VAL A 47 14.86 -4.62 8.84
N SER A 48 15.96 -4.04 9.33
CA SER A 48 16.64 -2.89 8.74
C SER A 48 17.15 -3.16 7.31
N GLU A 49 17.79 -4.30 7.10
CA GLU A 49 18.27 -4.73 5.78
C GLU A 49 17.10 -4.99 4.81
N LEU A 50 16.04 -5.63 5.30
CA LEU A 50 14.84 -5.87 4.51
C LEU A 50 14.13 -4.57 4.14
N ALA A 51 14.02 -3.62 5.07
CA ALA A 51 13.48 -2.29 4.79
C ALA A 51 14.28 -1.58 3.69
N GLY A 52 15.61 -1.61 3.77
CA GLY A 52 16.48 -1.01 2.74
C GLY A 52 16.26 -1.60 1.34
N ARG A 53 15.93 -2.89 1.24
CA ARG A 53 15.65 -3.57 -0.04
C ARG A 53 14.22 -3.34 -0.52
N LEU A 54 13.22 -3.32 0.36
CA LEU A 54 11.80 -3.26 -0.01
C LEU A 54 11.26 -1.84 -0.15
N LEU A 55 11.76 -0.87 0.63
CA LEU A 55 11.26 0.51 0.60
C LEU A 55 11.38 1.18 -0.78
N PRO A 56 12.47 1.03 -1.55
CA PRO A 56 12.54 1.61 -2.90
C PRO A 56 11.42 1.12 -3.81
N TRP A 57 11.12 -0.19 -3.76
CA TRP A 57 10.03 -0.80 -4.51
C TRP A 57 8.64 -0.37 -4.01
N THR A 58 8.50 -0.24 -2.69
CA THR A 58 7.27 0.29 -2.05
C THR A 58 7.01 1.71 -2.56
N TRP A 59 8.02 2.59 -2.57
CA TRP A 59 7.89 3.96 -3.06
C TRP A 59 7.62 4.03 -4.57
N ALA A 60 8.30 3.19 -5.37
CA ALA A 60 8.04 3.11 -6.81
C ALA A 60 6.60 2.66 -7.10
N GLY A 61 6.12 1.63 -6.40
CA GLY A 61 4.74 1.16 -6.48
C GLY A 61 3.74 2.23 -6.04
N PHE A 62 4.02 2.96 -4.96
CA PHE A 62 3.19 4.06 -4.48
C PHE A 62 3.11 5.20 -5.50
N ALA A 63 4.24 5.63 -6.06
CA ALA A 63 4.27 6.67 -7.09
C ALA A 63 3.46 6.24 -8.32
N LEU A 64 3.62 4.99 -8.76
CA LEU A 64 2.83 4.42 -9.86
C LEU A 64 1.33 4.42 -9.55
N GLN A 65 0.95 4.06 -8.31
CA GLN A 65 -0.44 4.06 -7.84
C GLN A 65 -1.06 5.46 -7.83
N VAL A 66 -0.31 6.47 -7.39
CA VAL A 66 -0.77 7.86 -7.38
C VAL A 66 -0.99 8.36 -8.80
N VAL A 67 -0.04 8.14 -9.71
CA VAL A 67 -0.14 8.59 -11.10
C VAL A 67 -1.30 7.90 -11.82
N THR A 68 -1.33 6.57 -11.81
CA THR A 68 -2.37 5.79 -12.50
C THR A 68 -3.75 5.98 -11.85
N GLY A 69 -3.82 6.04 -10.52
CA GLY A 69 -5.06 6.28 -9.79
C GLY A 69 -5.64 7.66 -10.07
N THR A 70 -4.79 8.69 -10.21
CA THR A 70 -5.24 10.03 -10.61
C THR A 70 -5.78 10.01 -12.04
N LEU A 71 -5.09 9.35 -12.98
CA LEU A 71 -5.56 9.23 -14.37
C LEU A 71 -6.93 8.54 -14.44
N LEU A 72 -7.10 7.41 -13.75
CA LEU A 72 -8.37 6.69 -13.65
C LEU A 72 -9.46 7.52 -12.96
N PHE A 73 -9.11 8.28 -11.92
CA PHE A 73 -10.06 9.18 -11.28
C PHE A 73 -10.54 10.26 -12.25
N THR A 74 -9.65 10.87 -13.04
CA THR A 74 -10.03 11.94 -13.97
C THR A 74 -10.88 11.47 -15.15
N SER A 75 -10.86 10.17 -15.51
CA SER A 75 -11.68 9.64 -16.61
C SER A 75 -13.15 9.46 -16.20
N GLU A 76 -13.43 9.21 -14.92
CA GLU A 76 -14.78 9.03 -14.35
C GLU A 76 -15.03 9.79 -13.03
N ALA A 77 -14.47 11.00 -12.91
CA ALA A 77 -14.38 11.73 -11.63
C ALA A 77 -15.72 11.89 -10.88
N VAL A 78 -16.81 12.20 -11.60
CA VAL A 78 -18.13 12.42 -10.99
C VAL A 78 -18.70 11.11 -10.42
N LYS A 79 -18.58 9.99 -11.15
CA LYS A 79 -19.08 8.68 -10.69
C LYS A 79 -18.26 8.13 -9.53
N VAL A 80 -16.94 8.26 -9.62
CA VAL A 80 -16.01 7.72 -8.61
C VAL A 80 -16.12 8.49 -7.29
N TYR A 81 -16.29 9.81 -7.33
CA TYR A 81 -16.40 10.62 -6.12
C TYR A 81 -17.67 10.37 -5.29
N THR A 82 -18.79 10.05 -5.95
CA THR A 82 -20.04 9.68 -5.28
C THR A 82 -20.04 8.25 -4.76
N ASN A 83 -19.09 7.41 -5.20
CA ASN A 83 -19.02 6.01 -4.81
C ASN A 83 -18.56 5.88 -3.34
N PRO A 84 -19.37 5.25 -2.46
CA PRO A 84 -19.00 5.07 -1.05
C PRO A 84 -17.75 4.20 -0.89
N ALA A 85 -17.55 3.18 -1.74
CA ALA A 85 -16.38 2.32 -1.69
C ALA A 85 -15.08 3.10 -1.99
N PHE A 86 -15.14 4.07 -2.90
CA PHE A 86 -14.01 4.96 -3.18
C PHE A 86 -13.64 5.81 -1.96
N ARG A 87 -14.64 6.39 -1.27
CA ARG A 87 -14.42 7.19 -0.06
C ARG A 87 -13.80 6.36 1.07
N VAL A 88 -14.30 5.14 1.28
CA VAL A 88 -13.72 4.19 2.23
C VAL A 88 -12.26 3.88 1.85
N LYS A 89 -11.98 3.62 0.57
CA LYS A 89 -10.61 3.39 0.09
C LYS A 89 -9.69 4.57 0.42
N MET A 90 -10.15 5.81 0.17
CA MET A 90 -9.35 7.00 0.47
C MET A 90 -9.10 7.18 1.97
N LEU A 91 -10.11 6.93 2.81
CA LEU A 91 -9.94 6.95 4.27
C LEU A 91 -8.93 5.89 4.74
N LEU A 92 -9.01 4.67 4.21
CA LEU A 92 -8.08 3.60 4.57
C LEU A 92 -6.64 3.90 4.13
N ILE A 93 -6.44 4.48 2.94
CA ILE A 93 -5.11 4.94 2.49
C ILE A 93 -4.56 6.01 3.43
N PHE A 94 -5.40 6.98 3.84
CA PHE A 94 -5.00 7.98 4.81
C PHE A 94 -4.58 7.35 6.14
N LEU A 95 -5.38 6.42 6.67
CA LEU A 95 -5.07 5.69 7.91
C LEU A 95 -3.79 4.86 7.78
N ALA A 96 -3.54 4.23 6.62
CA ALA A 96 -2.30 3.52 6.33
C ALA A 96 -1.08 4.45 6.33
N GLY A 97 -1.21 5.65 5.76
CA GLY A 97 -0.16 6.67 5.81
C GLY A 97 0.14 7.13 7.24
N VAL A 98 -0.91 7.43 8.03
CA VAL A 98 -0.76 7.80 9.44
C VAL A 98 -0.12 6.66 10.25
N HIS A 99 -0.58 5.42 10.04
CA HIS A 99 -0.02 4.24 10.68
C HIS A 99 1.47 4.06 10.34
N ALA A 100 1.85 4.24 9.06
CA ALA A 100 3.24 4.18 8.63
C ALA A 100 4.12 5.26 9.29
N LEU A 101 3.62 6.49 9.43
CA LEU A 101 4.33 7.57 10.12
C LEU A 101 4.52 7.27 11.61
N ILE A 102 3.48 6.79 12.29
CA ILE A 102 3.55 6.39 13.72
C ILE A 102 4.56 5.25 13.90
N PHE A 103 4.52 4.24 13.03
CA PHE A 103 5.48 3.15 13.06
C PHE A 103 6.92 3.64 12.83
N HIS A 104 7.12 4.52 11.85
CA HIS A 104 8.44 5.03 11.47
C HIS A 104 9.07 5.89 12.58
N TRP A 105 8.28 6.78 13.20
CA TRP A 105 8.76 7.66 14.27
C TRP A 105 8.77 7.02 15.66
N GLY A 106 8.01 5.95 15.86
CA GLY A 106 8.00 5.17 17.10
C GLY A 106 8.91 3.96 17.01
N VAL A 107 8.32 2.79 16.70
CA VAL A 107 8.97 1.48 16.82
C VAL A 107 10.19 1.31 15.90
N TYR A 108 10.14 1.88 14.69
CA TYR A 108 11.23 1.77 13.73
C TYR A 108 12.43 2.65 14.10
N ARG A 109 12.25 3.69 14.93
CA ARG A 109 13.36 4.56 15.36
C ARG A 109 14.44 3.79 16.11
N ASP A 110 14.02 2.83 16.92
CA ASP A 110 14.91 1.98 17.70
C ASP A 110 15.27 0.67 16.97
N VAL A 111 15.04 0.58 15.64
CA VAL A 111 15.20 -0.66 14.87
C VAL A 111 16.55 -1.33 15.06
N THR A 112 17.63 -0.54 15.05
CA THR A 112 18.99 -1.06 15.24
C THR A 112 19.17 -1.74 16.59
N SER A 113 18.52 -1.26 17.65
CA SER A 113 18.68 -1.83 18.99
C SER A 113 18.05 -3.23 19.12
N TRP A 114 16.88 -3.44 18.51
CA TRP A 114 16.16 -4.71 18.64
C TRP A 114 16.46 -5.69 17.51
N ASP A 115 16.88 -5.23 16.33
CA ASP A 115 17.39 -6.11 15.25
C ASP A 115 18.64 -6.89 15.72
N ASP A 116 19.52 -6.24 16.49
CA ASP A 116 20.75 -6.83 17.03
C ASP A 116 20.47 -7.85 18.12
N SER A 117 19.45 -7.59 18.94
CA SER A 117 19.01 -8.51 20.00
C SER A 117 18.28 -9.75 19.48
N GLY A 118 17.82 -9.72 18.22
CA GLY A 118 16.99 -10.77 17.62
C GLY A 118 15.56 -10.88 18.17
N VAL A 119 15.17 -10.05 19.15
CA VAL A 119 13.85 -10.06 19.78
C VAL A 119 12.98 -8.95 19.21
N LEU A 120 11.93 -9.34 18.48
CA LEU A 120 10.96 -8.39 17.92
C LEU A 120 10.06 -7.79 19.02
N PRO A 121 9.98 -6.45 19.15
CA PRO A 121 9.11 -5.82 20.13
C PRO A 121 7.64 -6.09 19.80
N ALA A 122 6.78 -6.19 20.84
CA ALA A 122 5.35 -6.41 20.66
C ALA A 122 4.71 -5.31 19.77
N GLY A 123 5.17 -4.06 19.91
CA GLY A 123 4.73 -2.94 19.06
C GLY A 123 4.99 -3.17 17.56
N ALA A 124 6.11 -3.80 17.19
CA ALA A 124 6.40 -4.12 15.78
C ALA A 124 5.43 -5.16 15.23
N LYS A 125 5.10 -6.19 16.03
CA LYS A 125 4.13 -7.22 15.65
C LYS A 125 2.74 -6.63 15.47
N VAL A 126 2.29 -5.79 16.40
CA VAL A 126 1.00 -5.10 16.32
C VAL A 126 0.94 -4.21 15.07
N ALA A 127 2.01 -3.44 14.81
CA ALA A 127 2.08 -2.60 13.61
C ALA A 127 1.99 -3.42 12.31
N GLY A 128 2.73 -4.52 12.21
CA GLY A 128 2.64 -5.42 11.04
C GLY A 128 1.22 -5.98 10.85
N PHE A 129 0.55 -6.40 11.94
CA PHE A 129 -0.82 -6.89 11.86
C PHE A 129 -1.81 -5.82 11.40
N VAL A 130 -1.74 -4.61 11.97
CA VAL A 130 -2.61 -3.48 11.61
C VAL A 130 -2.38 -3.07 10.15
N SER A 131 -1.12 -3.02 9.71
CA SER A 131 -0.78 -2.71 8.32
C SER A 131 -1.39 -3.71 7.33
N ILE A 132 -1.29 -5.02 7.62
CA ILE A 132 -1.93 -6.06 6.79
C ILE A 132 -3.45 -5.85 6.69
N LEU A 133 -4.12 -5.59 7.81
CA LEU A 133 -5.57 -5.35 7.82
C LEU A 133 -5.94 -4.10 7.00
N LEU A 134 -5.17 -3.02 7.11
CA LEU A 134 -5.37 -1.82 6.32
C LEU A 134 -5.22 -2.10 4.83
N TRP A 135 -4.17 -2.81 4.41
CA TRP A 135 -3.96 -3.16 3.01
C TRP A 135 -5.06 -4.07 2.45
N ILE A 136 -5.48 -5.08 3.20
CA ILE A 136 -6.63 -5.93 2.83
C ILE A 136 -7.87 -5.06 2.62
N GLY A 137 -8.15 -4.14 3.56
CA GLY A 137 -9.25 -3.21 3.45
C GLY A 137 -9.17 -2.31 2.21
N ILE A 138 -7.99 -1.76 1.90
CA ILE A 138 -7.78 -0.90 0.72
C ILE A 138 -8.03 -1.67 -0.58
N VAL A 139 -7.51 -2.90 -0.69
CA VAL A 139 -7.70 -3.77 -1.86
C VAL A 139 -9.18 -4.15 -2.01
N ALA A 140 -9.82 -4.57 -0.92
CA ALA A 140 -11.24 -4.93 -0.91
C ALA A 140 -12.10 -3.73 -1.34
N ALA A 141 -11.91 -2.57 -0.72
CA ALA A 141 -12.62 -1.34 -1.08
C ALA A 141 -12.40 -0.98 -2.56
N GLY A 142 -11.18 -1.14 -3.07
CA GLY A 142 -10.88 -0.98 -4.49
C GLY A 142 -11.71 -1.89 -5.40
N ARG A 143 -11.88 -3.16 -5.02
CA ARG A 143 -12.67 -4.11 -5.82
C ARG A 143 -14.17 -3.81 -5.76
N PHE A 144 -14.66 -3.31 -4.62
CA PHE A 144 -16.06 -2.92 -4.43
C PHE A 144 -16.48 -1.69 -5.26
N ILE A 145 -15.55 -0.83 -5.67
CA ILE A 145 -15.85 0.31 -6.58
C ILE A 145 -16.48 -0.19 -7.89
N GLY A 146 -16.12 -1.38 -8.37
CA GLY A 146 -16.70 -1.95 -9.59
C GLY A 146 -18.07 -2.61 -9.41
N PHE A 147 -18.57 -2.72 -8.17
CA PHE A 147 -19.82 -3.41 -7.85
C PHE A 147 -20.92 -2.49 -7.31
N VAL A 148 -20.55 -1.35 -6.74
CA VAL A 148 -21.44 -0.35 -6.12
C VAL A 148 -21.43 0.93 -6.94
#